data_AF-A0A068EN78-F1
#
_entry.id   AF-A0A068EN78-F1
#
_cell.length_a   1.000
_cell.length_b   1.000
_cell.length_c   1.000
_cell.angle_alpha   90.00
_cell.angle_beta   90.00
_cell.angle_gamma   90.00
#
_symmetry.space_group_name_H-M   'P 1'
#
loop_
_entity.id
_entity.type
_entity.pdbx_description
1 polymer ?
#
loop_
_entity_poly.entity_id
_entity_poly.type
_entity_poly.pdbx_seq_one_letter_code
_entity_poly.pdbx_strand_id
1 'polypeptide(L)'
;NHYPVLFRGVNGTVAHEFIVDLRGLKNTAGIEPEEVAKRLMDYGFHGTTMSWPVPGTLMNEPTEKLDRFCDALISIREEIAQIEKGRVDAHNNVLK
;
A
#
# COMPACT_ATOMS: atom_id res chain seq x y z
N ASN A 1 11.84 -3.92 -2.56
CA ASN A 1 11.84 -3.13 -1.31
C ASN A 1 10.93 -1.92 -1.45
N HIS A 2 9.61 -2.11 -1.40
CA HIS A 2 8.62 -1.05 -1.69
C HIS A 2 7.79 -0.70 -0.45
N TYR A 3 7.33 -1.74 0.24
CA TYR A 3 6.64 -1.60 1.52
C TYR A 3 7.16 -2.62 2.54
N PRO A 4 7.26 -2.26 3.83
CA PRO A 4 7.50 -3.22 4.89
C PRO A 4 6.29 -4.14 5.10
N VAL A 5 6.54 -5.44 5.25
CA VAL A 5 5.54 -6.38 5.78
C VAL A 5 5.66 -6.38 7.30
N LEU A 6 4.58 -6.06 8.00
CA LEU A 6 4.60 -5.76 9.43
C LEU A 6 4.88 -7.00 10.30
N PHE A 7 4.28 -8.14 9.95
CA PHE A 7 4.47 -9.40 10.67
C PHE A 7 4.90 -10.50 9.71
N ARG A 8 5.86 -11.32 10.14
CA ARG A 8 6.37 -12.49 9.41
C ARG A 8 6.57 -13.64 10.39
N GLY A 9 6.38 -14.87 9.93
CA GLY A 9 6.76 -16.06 10.69
C GLY A 9 8.28 -16.19 10.83
N VAL A 10 8.72 -17.15 11.65
CA VAL A 10 10.16 -17.40 11.94
C VAL A 10 11.01 -17.63 10.69
N ASN A 11 10.41 -18.17 9.63
CA ASN A 11 11.06 -18.44 8.34
C ASN A 11 10.90 -17.30 7.32
N GLY A 12 10.38 -16.14 7.73
CA GLY A 12 10.15 -14.99 6.84
C GLY A 12 8.92 -15.09 5.95
N THR A 13 8.09 -16.12 6.12
CA THR A 13 6.86 -16.35 5.36
C THR A 13 5.64 -15.70 6.03
N VAL A 14 4.56 -15.57 5.26
CA VAL A 14 3.22 -15.18 5.74
C VAL A 14 2.24 -16.33 5.48
N ALA A 15 1.05 -16.26 6.06
CA ALA A 15 0.00 -17.24 5.83
C ALA A 15 -0.78 -16.89 4.54
N HIS A 16 -2.11 -17.05 4.54
CA HIS A 16 -2.97 -16.63 3.42
C HIS A 16 -3.14 -15.11 3.34
N GLU A 17 -2.79 -14.38 4.41
CA GLU A 17 -2.88 -12.92 4.50
C GLU A 17 -1.56 -12.28 4.98
N PHE A 18 -1.39 -10.99 4.67
CA PHE A 18 -0.28 -10.18 5.14
C PHE A 18 -0.63 -8.70 5.31
N ILE A 19 0.13 -8.00 6.16
CA ILE A 19 -0.07 -6.58 6.48
C ILE A 19 1.07 -5.74 5.90
N VAL A 20 0.70 -4.74 5.12
CA VAL A 20 1.59 -3.73 4.56
C VAL A 20 1.60 -2.50 5.45
N ASP A 21 2.77 -2.09 5.92
CA ASP A 21 2.93 -0.91 6.77
C ASP A 21 3.03 0.37 5.92
N LEU A 22 2.03 1.24 6.05
CA LEU A 22 1.92 2.50 5.31
C LEU A 22 2.19 3.74 6.18
N ARG A 23 2.41 3.57 7.48
CA ARG A 23 2.48 4.69 8.45
C ARG A 23 3.56 5.71 8.12
N GLY A 24 4.66 5.27 7.51
CA GLY A 24 5.75 6.16 7.09
C GLY A 24 5.35 7.16 5.99
N LEU A 25 4.36 6.80 5.15
CA LEU A 25 3.99 7.58 3.96
C LEU A 25 3.28 8.89 4.31
N LYS A 26 2.61 8.93 5.46
CA LYS A 26 2.04 10.18 6.01
C LYS A 26 3.12 11.22 6.26
N ASN A 27 4.26 10.81 6.80
CA ASN A 27 5.34 11.74 7.13
C ASN A 27 6.16 12.17 5.92
N THR A 28 6.31 11.30 4.91
CA THR A 28 7.15 11.58 3.74
C THR A 28 6.39 12.21 2.57
N ALA A 29 5.13 11.85 2.40
CA ALA A 29 4.31 12.24 1.25
C ALA A 29 2.92 12.79 1.63
N GLY A 30 2.54 12.76 2.92
CA GLY A 30 1.20 13.16 3.34
C GLY A 30 0.09 12.23 2.85
N ILE A 31 0.40 10.94 2.64
CA ILE A 31 -0.51 9.92 2.13
C ILE A 31 -1.00 9.04 3.30
N GLU A 32 -2.32 8.90 3.44
CA GLU A 32 -2.96 7.98 4.41
C GLU A 32 -3.23 6.61 3.75
N PRO A 33 -3.56 5.57 4.54
CA PRO A 33 -3.91 4.26 3.98
C PRO A 33 -5.13 4.28 3.06
N GLU A 34 -6.05 5.23 3.27
CA GLU A 34 -7.28 5.34 2.49
C GLU A 34 -7.00 5.72 1.04
N GLU A 35 -6.07 6.64 0.78
CA GLU A 35 -5.68 6.99 -0.59
C GLU A 35 -5.04 5.80 -1.32
N VAL A 36 -4.21 5.01 -0.63
CA VAL A 36 -3.61 3.79 -1.21
C VAL A 36 -4.70 2.75 -1.52
N ALA A 37 -5.66 2.55 -0.62
CA ALA A 37 -6.77 1.64 -0.83
C ALA A 37 -7.69 2.07 -1.98
N LYS A 38 -8.01 3.37 -2.08
CA LYS A 38 -8.78 3.92 -3.21
C LYS A 38 -8.01 3.78 -4.52
N ARG A 39 -6.71 4.08 -4.52
CA ARG A 39 -5.87 3.97 -5.71
C ARG A 39 -5.80 2.52 -6.20
N LEU A 40 -5.75 1.54 -5.32
CA LEU A 40 -5.83 0.11 -5.69
C LEU A 40 -7.12 -0.25 -6.44
N MET A 41 -8.23 0.47 -6.20
CA MET A 41 -9.48 0.25 -6.94
C MET A 41 -9.35 0.62 -8.42
N ASP A 42 -8.56 1.65 -8.76
CA ASP A 42 -8.27 2.01 -10.15
C ASP A 42 -7.51 0.90 -10.90
N TYR A 43 -6.77 0.06 -10.17
CA TYR A 43 -6.08 -1.12 -10.69
C TYR A 43 -6.98 -2.38 -10.70
N GLY A 44 -8.25 -2.24 -10.30
CA GLY A 44 -9.23 -3.32 -10.25
C GLY A 44 -9.14 -4.23 -9.02
N PHE A 45 -8.54 -3.75 -7.93
CA PHE A 45 -8.44 -4.48 -6.67
C PHE A 45 -9.38 -3.90 -5.61
N HIS A 46 -10.22 -4.76 -5.04
CA HIS A 46 -11.10 -4.44 -3.93
C HIS A 46 -10.90 -5.49 -2.81
N GLY A 47 -11.26 -5.14 -1.58
CA GLY A 47 -11.27 -6.09 -0.45
C GLY A 47 -10.07 -6.02 0.50
N THR A 48 -9.28 -4.96 0.46
CA THR A 48 -8.23 -4.74 1.47
C THR A 48 -8.84 -4.31 2.79
N THR A 49 -8.45 -4.92 3.90
CA THR A 49 -8.89 -4.45 5.22
C THR A 49 -8.02 -3.27 5.65
N MET A 50 -8.66 -2.13 5.89
CA MET A 50 -7.97 -0.89 6.23
C MET A 50 -7.85 -0.69 7.74
N SER A 51 -6.66 -0.31 8.20
CA SER A 51 -6.38 0.10 9.58
C SER A 51 -6.78 -0.92 10.66
N TRP A 52 -6.89 -2.19 10.29
CA TRP A 52 -7.11 -3.32 11.19
C TRP A 52 -6.24 -4.50 10.75
N PRO A 53 -5.64 -5.26 11.69
CA PRO A 53 -5.68 -5.10 13.14
C PRO A 53 -4.82 -3.93 13.66
N VAL A 54 -4.02 -3.29 12.79
CA VAL A 54 -3.12 -2.20 13.16
C VAL A 54 -3.54 -0.90 12.44
N PRO A 55 -3.78 0.21 13.17
CA PRO A 55 -4.08 1.50 12.55
C PRO A 55 -2.97 1.96 11.61
N GLY A 56 -3.34 2.54 10.46
CA GLY A 56 -2.35 3.05 9.50
C GLY A 56 -1.78 1.99 8.54
N THR A 57 -2.41 0.82 8.43
CA THR A 57 -1.92 -0.31 7.62
C THR A 57 -2.99 -0.86 6.67
N LEU A 58 -2.57 -1.68 5.70
CA LEU A 58 -3.47 -2.45 4.84
C LEU A 58 -3.20 -3.95 5.01
N MET A 59 -4.23 -4.70 5.39
CA MET A 59 -4.21 -6.16 5.41
C MET A 59 -4.83 -6.71 4.13
N ASN A 60 -4.12 -7.65 3.49
CA ASN A 60 -4.46 -8.19 2.18
C ASN A 60 -4.46 -9.72 2.21
N GLU A 61 -5.48 -10.33 1.63
CA GLU A 61 -5.64 -11.76 1.45
C GLU A 61 -5.87 -12.06 -0.05
N PRO A 62 -4.81 -12.09 -0.87
CA PRO A 62 -4.96 -12.32 -2.30
C PRO A 62 -5.22 -13.81 -2.56
N THR A 63 -6.35 -14.12 -3.18
CA THR A 63 -6.72 -15.50 -3.49
C THR A 63 -6.12 -16.02 -4.80
N GLU A 64 -6.03 -15.23 -5.89
CA GLU A 64 -5.60 -15.78 -7.20
C GLU A 64 -4.80 -14.81 -8.14
N LYS A 65 -4.52 -13.57 -7.75
CA LYS A 65 -3.86 -12.56 -8.65
C LYS A 65 -2.67 -11.84 -7.99
N LEU A 66 -1.77 -12.60 -7.36
CA LEU A 66 -0.69 -12.03 -6.56
C LEU A 66 0.27 -11.13 -7.35
N ASP A 67 0.74 -11.58 -8.52
CA ASP A 67 1.71 -10.80 -9.31
C ASP A 67 1.14 -9.44 -9.73
N ARG A 68 -0.09 -9.43 -10.27
CA ARG A 68 -0.78 -8.19 -10.64
C ARG A 68 -1.05 -7.28 -9.44
N PHE A 69 -1.32 -7.85 -8.27
CA PHE A 69 -1.53 -7.08 -7.04
C PHE A 69 -0.21 -6.44 -6.58
N CYS A 70 0.90 -7.19 -6.64
CA CYS A 70 2.23 -6.67 -6.37
C CYS A 70 2.64 -5.57 -7.35
N ASP A 71 2.39 -5.76 -8.65
CA ASP A 71 2.66 -4.74 -9.68
C ASP A 71 1.88 -3.45 -9.42
N ALA A 72 0.60 -3.56 -9.04
CA ALA A 72 -0.21 -2.41 -8.67
C ALA A 72 0.36 -1.69 -7.44
N LEU A 73 0.72 -2.42 -6.38
CA LEU A 73 1.36 -1.82 -5.20
C LEU A 73 2.68 -1.13 -5.57
N ILE A 74 3.52 -1.75 -6.40
CA ILE A 74 4.80 -1.18 -6.82
C ILE A 74 4.56 0.12 -7.60
N SER A 75 3.61 0.12 -8.54
CA SER A 75 3.23 1.32 -9.30
C SER A 75 2.77 2.44 -8.37
N ILE A 76 1.91 2.14 -7.40
CA ILE A 76 1.45 3.11 -6.39
C ILE A 76 2.62 3.65 -5.57
N ARG A 77 3.60 2.80 -5.21
CA ARG A 77 4.79 3.26 -4.48
C ARG A 77 5.61 4.25 -5.31
N GLU A 78 5.70 4.06 -6.62
CA GLU A 78 6.41 4.96 -7.53
C GLU A 78 5.69 6.30 -7.69
N GLU A 79 4.36 6.29 -7.77
CA GLU A 79 3.51 7.49 -7.76
C GLU A 79 3.78 8.31 -6.48
N ILE A 80 3.77 7.65 -5.31
CA ILE A 80 4.10 8.27 -4.02
C ILE A 80 5.55 8.78 -4.02
N ALA A 81 6.49 8.06 -4.62
CA ALA A 81 7.88 8.52 -4.71
C ALA A 81 8.04 9.80 -5.55
N GLN A 82 7.16 10.05 -6.53
CA GLN A 82 7.18 11.33 -7.26
C GLN A 82 6.71 12.49 -6.39
N ILE A 83 5.75 12.25 -5.48
CA ILE A 83 5.30 13.23 -4.48
C ILE A 83 6.43 13.52 -3.48
N GLU A 84 7.09 12.49 -2.94
CA GLU A 84 8.23 12.62 -2.01
C GLU A 84 9.38 13.45 -2.61
N LYS A 85 9.55 13.38 -3.94
CA LYS A 85 10.59 14.12 -4.69
C LYS A 85 10.14 15.50 -5.16
N GLY A 86 8.91 15.93 -4.87
CA GLY A 86 8.34 17.20 -5.31
C GLY A 86 8.14 17.32 -6.82
N ARG A 87 8.05 16.19 -7.55
CA ARG A 87 7.81 16.17 -9.00
C ARG A 87 6.33 16.23 -9.37
N VAL A 88 5.48 15.86 -8.41
CA VAL A 88 4.02 15.91 -8.49
C VAL A 88 3.50 16.66 -7.27
N ASP A 89 2.41 17.40 -7.43
CA ASP A 89 1.82 18.19 -6.35
C ASP A 89 1.32 17.30 -5.19
N ALA A 90 1.53 17.75 -3.95
CA ALA A 90 1.19 16.96 -2.75
C ALA A 90 -0.31 16.91 -2.43
N HIS A 91 -1.11 17.82 -3.00
CA HIS A 91 -2.54 17.96 -2.75
C HIS A 91 -3.40 17.69 -3.99
N ASN A 92 -2.83 17.78 -5.19
CA ASN A 92 -3.51 17.54 -6.46
C ASN A 92 -2.74 16.49 -7.28
N ASN A 93 -2.99 15.21 -7.00
CA ASN A 93 -2.31 14.08 -7.62
C ASN A 93 -3.25 12.88 -7.72
N VAL A 94 -2.81 11.82 -8.41
CA VAL A 94 -3.67 10.65 -8.66
C VAL A 94 -4.12 9.88 -7.42
N LEU A 95 -3.51 10.12 -6.25
CA LEU A 95 -3.93 9.53 -4.98
C LEU A 95 -4.96 10.41 -4.23
N LYS A 96 -5.18 11.68 -4.63
CA LYS A 96 -5.99 12.67 -3.90
C LYS A 96 -7.02 13.40 -4.76
#